data_AF-A0A4D8RTU1-F1
#
_entry.id   AF-A0A4D8RTU1-F1
#
_cell.length_a   1.000
_cell.length_b   1.000
_cell.length_c   1.000
_cell.angle_alpha   90.00
_cell.angle_beta   90.00
_cell.angle_gamma   90.00
#
_symmetry.space_group_name_H-M   'P 1'
#
loop_
_entity.id
_entity.type
_entity.pdbx_description
1 polymer ?
#
loop_
_entity_poly.entity_id
_entity_poly.type
_entity_poly.pdbx_seq_one_letter_code
_entity_poly.pdbx_strand_id
1 'polypeptide(L)'
;MILGTLGSDKSVTTINAVMTEVFAGVKPDEIRIYREDSTKHEFQGLQEALNLLSLSPQIKEIQVGEDLEAWRNHMSSEEIDVLDVTPGRKIMALASANYAKAKEVRYAYIKYESEGYRIFGYVPFNHLKLLDLRTGGSVKLDPPPVKKADSRSSLTRESLTALYNILSLHGKVEIEPSVEDVEDDEVCKRRSGFVRFSSEDLVSKKAEEGLIVADTNVYINLGNRLGELARRGRELRLIPSSRVHDELLGKIENSSKDPRLPRFILGLESYYQIHRVPPRSTQGNYGDKRLLEELRFMKMYVDEKVVFVTGDRELGNKASAHADTVILEGRREDKGDWGTYLECLGKLQFKGRNPEIRVNGETVVVIEKSPNPSLNTDYRTVVKTLRPDLNYAKVLEALQGQHFRGGPPTVGSSTQK
;
A
#
# COMPACT_ATOMS: atom_id res chain seq x y z
N MET A 1 15.43 6.72 -29.83
CA MET A 1 15.34 5.41 -29.16
C MET A 1 13.88 5.05 -28.93
N ILE A 2 13.49 3.84 -29.32
CA ILE A 2 12.12 3.31 -29.16
C ILE A 2 12.12 2.29 -28.02
N LEU A 3 11.30 2.56 -26.99
CA LEU A 3 10.94 1.58 -25.96
C LEU A 3 9.60 0.94 -26.33
N GLY A 4 9.61 -0.35 -26.63
CA GLY A 4 8.39 -1.14 -26.79
C GLY A 4 8.01 -1.79 -25.46
N THR A 5 6.72 -1.82 -25.15
CA THR A 5 6.18 -2.65 -24.06
C THR A 5 4.87 -3.29 -24.50
N LEU A 6 4.57 -4.44 -23.93
CA LEU A 6 3.23 -5.01 -24.02
C LEU A 6 2.28 -4.22 -23.10
N GLY A 7 0.98 -4.22 -23.39
CA GLY A 7 -0.02 -3.62 -22.52
C GLY A 7 -0.84 -4.67 -21.79
N SER A 8 -1.09 -4.41 -20.51
CA SER A 8 -1.97 -5.17 -19.63
C SER A 8 -3.34 -4.50 -19.52
N ASP A 9 -4.38 -5.26 -19.16
CA ASP A 9 -5.73 -4.74 -18.82
C ASP A 9 -5.67 -3.71 -17.68
N LYS A 10 -4.77 -3.96 -16.73
CA LYS A 10 -4.40 -3.03 -15.66
C LYS A 10 -3.28 -2.11 -16.12
N SER A 11 -3.58 -0.81 -16.25
CA SER A 11 -2.61 0.23 -16.66
C SER A 11 -1.35 0.26 -15.79
N VAL A 12 -1.48 -0.01 -14.49
CA VAL A 12 -0.37 -0.10 -13.53
C VAL A 12 0.74 -1.04 -13.98
N THR A 13 0.41 -2.20 -14.52
CA THR A 13 1.40 -3.19 -14.95
C THR A 13 2.23 -2.63 -16.12
N THR A 14 1.56 -2.00 -17.08
CA THR A 14 2.20 -1.34 -18.23
C THR A 14 3.07 -0.16 -17.79
N ILE A 15 2.58 0.67 -16.88
CA ILE A 15 3.33 1.81 -16.31
C ILE A 15 4.58 1.31 -15.60
N ASN A 16 4.46 0.25 -14.80
CA ASN A 16 5.60 -0.33 -14.09
C ASN A 16 6.66 -0.88 -15.05
N ALA A 17 6.26 -1.51 -16.15
CA ALA A 17 7.19 -1.98 -17.18
C ALA A 17 7.99 -0.80 -17.76
N VAL A 18 7.30 0.26 -18.22
CA VAL A 18 7.95 1.47 -18.73
C VAL A 18 8.90 2.10 -17.70
N MET A 19 8.43 2.30 -16.46
CA MET A 19 9.23 2.93 -15.41
C MET A 19 10.43 2.07 -14.99
N THR A 20 10.30 0.74 -15.03
CA THR A 20 11.42 -0.18 -14.75
C THR A 20 12.52 -0.02 -15.78
N GLU A 21 12.17 0.07 -17.06
CA GLU A 21 13.15 0.28 -18.14
C GLU A 21 13.81 1.65 -18.07
N VAL A 22 13.04 2.70 -17.75
CA VAL A 22 13.59 4.04 -17.49
C VAL A 22 14.56 4.02 -16.31
N PHE A 23 14.23 3.27 -15.25
CA PHE A 23 15.11 3.06 -14.10
C PHE A 23 16.27 2.11 -14.39
N ALA A 24 16.29 1.44 -15.54
CA ALA A 24 17.42 0.69 -16.09
C ALA A 24 18.27 1.53 -17.06
N GLY A 25 18.06 2.85 -17.09
CA GLY A 25 18.83 3.80 -17.90
C GLY A 25 18.29 4.02 -19.32
N VAL A 26 17.15 3.44 -19.68
CA VAL A 26 16.53 3.68 -21.01
C VAL A 26 15.99 5.10 -21.08
N LYS A 27 16.37 5.83 -22.13
CA LYS A 27 15.95 7.21 -22.39
C LYS A 27 15.18 7.26 -23.72
N PRO A 28 13.88 6.90 -23.72
CA PRO A 28 13.12 6.78 -24.96
C PRO A 28 12.74 8.16 -25.52
N ASP A 29 12.75 8.27 -26.85
CA ASP A 29 12.09 9.36 -27.60
C ASP A 29 10.64 8.98 -27.97
N GLU A 30 10.38 7.67 -28.04
CA GLU A 30 9.08 7.09 -28.35
C GLU A 30 8.84 5.87 -27.45
N ILE A 31 7.63 5.77 -26.90
CA ILE A 31 7.15 4.59 -26.18
C ILE A 31 5.99 4.00 -26.98
N ARG A 32 6.13 2.74 -27.39
CA ARG A 32 5.08 1.99 -28.10
C ARG A 32 4.50 0.93 -27.18
N ILE A 33 3.19 1.00 -26.95
CA ILE A 33 2.45 0.07 -26.09
C ILE A 33 1.59 -0.81 -26.99
N TYR A 34 1.97 -2.07 -27.15
CA TYR A 34 1.26 -3.03 -28.01
C TYR A 34 0.18 -3.76 -27.22
N ARG A 35 -1.06 -3.75 -27.70
CA ARG A 35 -2.24 -4.31 -26.99
C ARG A 35 -3.13 -5.11 -27.92
N GLU A 36 -3.97 -5.93 -27.32
CA GLU A 36 -4.96 -6.73 -28.05
C GLU A 36 -6.13 -5.85 -28.50
N ASP A 37 -6.58 -4.97 -27.59
CA ASP A 37 -7.78 -4.15 -27.76
C ASP A 37 -7.49 -2.65 -27.66
N SER A 38 -8.36 -1.84 -28.27
CA SER A 38 -8.28 -0.37 -28.29
C SER A 38 -8.76 0.32 -27.01
N THR A 39 -8.63 -0.32 -25.84
CA THR A 39 -8.96 0.34 -24.58
C THR A 39 -8.07 1.56 -24.41
N LYS A 40 -8.65 2.76 -24.52
CA LYS A 40 -7.93 4.01 -24.31
C LYS A 40 -7.57 4.12 -22.84
N HIS A 41 -6.30 3.90 -22.50
CA HIS A 41 -5.81 4.25 -21.19
C HIS A 41 -5.25 5.67 -21.24
N GLU A 42 -5.59 6.48 -20.25
CA GLU A 42 -4.95 7.78 -20.10
C GLU A 42 -3.56 7.57 -19.49
N PHE A 43 -2.49 7.88 -20.22
CA PHE A 43 -1.10 7.83 -19.74
C PHE A 43 -0.57 9.21 -19.30
N GLN A 44 -1.45 10.15 -18.96
CA GLN A 44 -1.06 11.50 -18.55
C GLN A 44 -0.13 11.50 -17.32
N GLY A 45 -0.42 10.67 -16.32
CA GLY A 45 0.40 10.54 -15.11
C GLY A 45 1.77 9.94 -15.42
N LEU A 46 1.84 8.95 -16.32
CA LEU A 46 3.12 8.45 -16.84
C LEU A 46 3.90 9.54 -17.60
N GLN A 47 3.24 10.31 -18.47
CA GLN A 47 3.89 11.42 -19.18
C GLN A 47 4.45 12.48 -18.22
N GLU A 48 3.68 12.85 -17.20
CA GLU A 48 4.11 13.79 -16.15
C GLU A 48 5.30 13.24 -15.37
N ALA A 49 5.25 11.97 -14.96
CA ALA A 49 6.34 11.28 -14.28
C ALA A 49 7.63 11.24 -15.13
N LEU A 50 7.53 10.94 -16.42
CA LEU A 50 8.67 10.94 -17.35
C LEU A 50 9.25 12.35 -17.53
N ASN A 51 8.40 13.37 -17.64
CA ASN A 51 8.85 14.77 -17.73
C ASN A 51 9.63 15.19 -16.48
N LEU A 52 9.23 14.72 -15.29
CA LEU A 52 9.97 14.94 -14.05
C LEU A 52 11.35 14.26 -14.07
N LEU A 53 11.53 13.19 -14.83
CA LEU A 53 12.81 12.50 -15.07
C LEU A 53 13.58 13.06 -16.28
N SER A 54 13.20 14.24 -16.76
CA SER A 54 13.78 14.89 -17.96
C SER A 54 13.63 14.09 -19.25
N LEU A 55 12.55 13.31 -19.36
CA LEU A 55 12.18 12.54 -20.54
C LEU A 55 10.85 13.06 -21.10
N SER A 56 10.76 13.27 -22.41
CA SER A 56 9.52 13.69 -23.05
C SER A 56 9.18 12.81 -24.27
N PRO A 57 9.04 11.49 -24.08
CA PRO A 57 8.75 10.59 -25.18
C PRO A 57 7.34 10.81 -25.72
N GLN A 58 7.14 10.50 -27.00
CA GLN A 58 5.80 10.30 -27.55
C GLN A 58 5.28 8.92 -27.16
N ILE A 59 4.16 8.87 -26.44
CA ILE A 59 3.51 7.61 -26.06
C ILE A 59 2.45 7.25 -27.11
N LYS A 60 2.57 6.07 -27.72
CA LYS A 60 1.62 5.54 -28.71
C LYS A 60 1.09 4.19 -28.27
N GLU A 61 -0.23 4.03 -28.27
CA GLU A 61 -0.88 2.74 -28.15
C GLU A 61 -1.11 2.14 -29.54
N ILE A 62 -0.75 0.87 -29.71
CA ILE A 62 -0.85 0.15 -30.97
C ILE A 62 -1.71 -1.09 -30.74
N GLN A 63 -2.85 -1.16 -31.40
CA GLN A 63 -3.74 -2.31 -31.36
C GLN A 63 -3.25 -3.37 -32.37
N VAL A 64 -3.06 -4.60 -31.89
CA VAL A 64 -2.55 -5.74 -32.65
C VAL A 64 -3.63 -6.79 -32.89
N GLY A 65 -4.43 -7.12 -31.87
CA GLY A 65 -5.45 -8.18 -31.88
C GLY A 65 -5.17 -9.29 -30.86
N GLU A 66 -6.05 -10.28 -30.76
CA GLU A 66 -5.96 -11.34 -29.75
C GLU A 66 -5.15 -12.57 -30.20
N ASP A 67 -5.08 -12.83 -31.50
CA ASP A 67 -4.54 -14.08 -32.04
C ASP A 67 -3.03 -14.08 -32.23
N LEU A 68 -2.40 -15.24 -32.02
CA LEU A 68 -0.96 -15.42 -32.18
C LEU A 68 -0.46 -15.02 -33.59
N GLU A 69 -1.25 -15.28 -34.63
CA GLU A 69 -0.90 -14.93 -36.01
C GLU A 69 -0.86 -13.40 -36.20
N ALA A 70 -1.82 -12.66 -35.64
CA ALA A 70 -1.84 -11.21 -35.70
C ALA A 70 -0.60 -10.63 -35.01
N TRP A 71 -0.27 -11.14 -33.82
CA TRP A 71 0.94 -10.76 -33.09
C TRP A 71 2.22 -11.09 -33.85
N ARG A 72 2.35 -12.29 -34.40
CA ARG A 72 3.51 -12.66 -35.22
C ARG A 72 3.68 -11.70 -36.39
N ASN A 73 2.61 -11.51 -37.16
CA ASN A 73 2.66 -10.72 -38.40
C ASN A 73 3.00 -9.26 -38.10
N HIS A 74 2.40 -8.67 -37.06
CA HIS A 74 2.67 -7.30 -36.65
C HIS A 74 4.09 -7.13 -36.09
N MET A 75 4.49 -7.97 -35.13
CA MET A 75 5.80 -7.83 -34.48
C MET A 75 6.96 -8.08 -35.45
N SER A 76 6.78 -8.91 -36.49
CA SER A 76 7.81 -9.19 -37.50
C SER A 76 8.27 -7.93 -38.27
N SER A 77 7.43 -6.89 -38.35
CA SER A 77 7.78 -5.61 -38.97
C SER A 77 8.28 -4.55 -37.99
N GLU A 78 8.16 -4.78 -36.68
CA GLU A 78 8.52 -3.79 -35.67
C GLU A 78 10.02 -3.78 -35.40
N GLU A 79 10.64 -2.62 -35.55
CA GLU A 79 12.02 -2.32 -35.14
C GLU A 79 11.99 -1.54 -33.83
N ILE A 80 12.62 -2.11 -32.80
CA ILE A 80 12.55 -1.63 -31.41
C ILE A 80 13.95 -1.65 -30.82
N ASP A 81 14.32 -0.64 -30.02
CA ASP A 81 15.62 -0.69 -29.33
C ASP A 81 15.54 -1.63 -28.13
N VAL A 82 14.58 -1.39 -27.23
CA VAL A 82 14.34 -2.23 -26.04
C VAL A 82 12.86 -2.62 -26.01
N LEU A 83 12.56 -3.91 -25.90
CA LEU A 83 11.21 -4.44 -25.80
C LEU A 83 10.99 -5.11 -24.44
N ASP A 84 10.15 -4.55 -23.57
CA ASP A 84 9.73 -5.17 -22.32
C ASP A 84 8.48 -6.06 -22.55
N VAL A 85 8.61 -7.36 -22.28
CA VAL A 85 7.53 -8.34 -22.45
C VAL A 85 6.82 -8.72 -21.15
N THR A 86 7.15 -8.10 -20.02
CA THR A 86 6.62 -8.41 -18.69
C THR A 86 5.09 -8.34 -18.57
N PRO A 87 4.41 -7.26 -19.03
CA PRO A 87 2.99 -7.09 -18.75
C PRO A 87 2.06 -7.91 -19.67
N GLY A 88 2.60 -8.54 -20.72
CA GLY A 88 1.79 -9.22 -21.73
C GLY A 88 1.32 -10.62 -21.32
N ARG A 89 0.23 -11.09 -21.93
CA ARG A 89 -0.14 -12.52 -21.90
C ARG A 89 0.99 -13.35 -22.49
N LYS A 90 1.08 -14.62 -22.11
CA LYS A 90 2.12 -15.55 -22.59
C LYS A 90 2.25 -15.56 -24.11
N ILE A 91 1.13 -15.51 -24.84
CA ILE A 91 1.13 -15.50 -26.30
C ILE A 91 1.75 -14.22 -26.87
N MET A 92 1.46 -13.06 -26.28
CA MET A 92 2.01 -11.77 -26.67
C MET A 92 3.51 -11.75 -26.41
N ALA A 93 3.92 -12.15 -25.20
CA ALA A 93 5.33 -12.21 -24.80
C ALA A 93 6.13 -13.14 -25.71
N LEU A 94 5.63 -14.34 -25.99
CA LEU A 94 6.28 -15.29 -26.91
C LEU A 94 6.37 -14.73 -28.33
N ALA A 95 5.28 -14.18 -28.88
CA ALA A 95 5.30 -13.64 -30.23
C ALA A 95 6.25 -12.44 -30.35
N SER A 96 6.13 -11.47 -29.46
CA SER A 96 6.95 -10.27 -29.48
C SER A 96 8.43 -10.57 -29.23
N ALA A 97 8.76 -11.48 -28.31
CA ALA A 97 10.16 -11.88 -28.07
C ALA A 97 10.81 -12.59 -29.27
N ASN A 98 10.06 -13.41 -30.00
CA ASN A 98 10.60 -14.21 -31.10
C ASN A 98 10.63 -13.45 -32.44
N TYR A 99 9.63 -12.61 -32.70
CA TYR A 99 9.43 -12.02 -34.03
C TYR A 99 9.82 -10.54 -34.12
N ALA A 100 9.83 -9.79 -33.02
CA ALA A 100 10.26 -8.40 -33.06
C ALA A 100 11.74 -8.28 -33.42
N LYS A 101 12.08 -7.31 -34.27
CA LYS A 101 13.47 -6.91 -34.54
C LYS A 101 13.96 -5.98 -33.41
N ALA A 102 13.83 -6.44 -32.17
CA ALA A 102 14.25 -5.72 -30.98
C ALA A 102 15.75 -5.96 -30.70
N LYS A 103 16.56 -4.92 -30.43
CA LYS A 103 17.98 -5.12 -30.05
C LYS A 103 18.09 -5.85 -28.73
N GLU A 104 17.25 -5.51 -27.76
CA GLU A 104 17.12 -6.18 -26.47
C GLU A 104 15.65 -6.57 -26.23
N VAL A 105 15.44 -7.74 -25.61
CA VAL A 105 14.10 -8.18 -25.18
C VAL A 105 14.19 -8.43 -23.69
N ARG A 106 13.51 -7.62 -22.88
CA ARG A 106 13.66 -7.63 -21.43
C ARG A 106 12.42 -8.15 -20.72
N TYR A 107 12.65 -8.75 -19.55
CA TYR A 107 11.61 -9.28 -18.68
C TYR A 107 11.96 -8.98 -17.22
N ALA A 108 11.05 -8.32 -16.51
CA ALA A 108 11.16 -8.02 -15.09
C ALA A 108 10.55 -9.16 -14.26
N TYR A 109 11.42 -10.00 -13.71
CA TYR A 109 11.05 -11.09 -12.82
C TYR A 109 10.87 -10.57 -11.38
N ILE A 110 9.69 -10.81 -10.80
CA ILE A 110 9.41 -10.54 -9.38
C ILE A 110 9.46 -11.85 -8.61
N LYS A 111 10.35 -11.93 -7.61
CA LYS A 111 10.56 -13.16 -6.82
C LYS A 111 9.28 -13.64 -6.10
N TYR A 112 8.45 -12.70 -5.66
CA TYR A 112 7.23 -12.96 -4.89
C TYR A 112 6.02 -12.34 -5.59
N GLU A 113 5.53 -12.99 -6.66
CA GLU A 113 4.40 -12.48 -7.46
C GLU A 113 3.11 -12.24 -6.65
N SER A 114 2.98 -12.90 -5.49
CA SER A 114 1.87 -12.70 -4.54
C SER A 114 1.75 -11.26 -4.01
N GLU A 115 2.81 -10.44 -4.11
CA GLU A 115 2.77 -9.01 -3.75
C GLU A 115 1.87 -8.20 -4.69
N GLY A 116 1.63 -8.71 -5.90
CA GLY A 116 0.75 -8.13 -6.93
C GLY A 116 1.31 -6.88 -7.60
N TYR A 117 0.64 -6.43 -8.67
CA TYR A 117 0.99 -5.20 -9.38
C TYR A 117 0.34 -3.98 -8.72
N ARG A 118 1.14 -3.25 -7.94
CA ARG A 118 0.81 -1.96 -7.33
C ARG A 118 1.61 -0.83 -7.98
N ILE A 119 1.60 0.38 -7.41
CA ILE A 119 2.40 1.49 -7.90
C ILE A 119 3.88 1.13 -8.10
N PHE A 120 4.50 1.71 -9.12
CA PHE A 120 5.92 1.52 -9.41
C PHE A 120 6.78 1.78 -8.17
N GLY A 121 7.74 0.88 -7.91
CA GLY A 121 8.59 0.92 -6.73
C GLY A 121 8.01 0.27 -5.48
N TYR A 122 6.73 -0.16 -5.47
CA TYR A 122 6.14 -0.82 -4.29
C TYR A 122 6.86 -2.12 -3.92
N VAL A 123 7.24 -2.92 -4.91
CA VAL A 123 8.05 -4.13 -4.71
C VAL A 123 9.51 -3.71 -4.46
N PRO A 124 10.17 -4.20 -3.41
CA PRO A 124 11.59 -3.94 -3.18
C PRO A 124 12.46 -4.33 -4.39
N PHE A 125 13.35 -3.46 -4.83
CA PHE A 125 14.17 -3.72 -6.03
C PHE A 125 15.13 -4.90 -5.89
N ASN A 126 15.47 -5.33 -4.67
CA ASN A 126 16.21 -6.57 -4.44
C ASN A 126 15.38 -7.86 -4.67
N HIS A 127 14.05 -7.73 -4.78
CA HIS A 127 13.13 -8.79 -5.18
C HIS A 127 12.80 -8.75 -6.68
N LEU A 128 13.25 -7.72 -7.40
CA LEU A 128 13.06 -7.55 -8.84
C LEU A 128 14.38 -7.85 -9.57
N LYS A 129 14.31 -8.67 -10.61
CA LYS A 129 15.44 -8.92 -11.53
C LYS A 129 15.02 -8.59 -12.94
N LEU A 130 15.68 -7.62 -13.55
CA LEU A 130 15.50 -7.32 -14.95
C LEU A 130 16.47 -8.16 -15.77
N LEU A 131 15.94 -8.98 -16.69
CA LEU A 131 16.72 -9.92 -17.50
C LEU A 131 16.58 -9.54 -18.97
N ASP A 132 17.68 -9.55 -19.72
CA ASP A 132 17.65 -9.57 -21.18
C ASP A 132 17.56 -11.03 -21.65
N LEU A 133 16.43 -11.37 -22.27
CA LEU A 133 16.11 -12.71 -22.75
C LEU A 133 16.97 -13.12 -23.95
N ARG A 134 17.56 -12.17 -24.69
CA ARG A 134 18.44 -12.51 -25.83
C ARG A 134 19.81 -13.00 -25.37
N THR A 135 20.36 -12.38 -24.32
CA THR A 135 21.70 -12.69 -23.81
C THR A 135 21.67 -13.58 -22.56
N GLY A 136 20.53 -13.64 -21.85
CA GLY A 136 20.42 -14.23 -20.52
C GLY A 136 21.04 -13.36 -19.42
N GLY A 137 21.53 -12.17 -19.74
CA GLY A 137 22.18 -11.25 -18.82
C GLY A 137 21.20 -10.54 -17.89
N SER A 138 21.66 -10.18 -16.69
CA SER A 138 20.92 -9.27 -15.81
C SER A 138 21.23 -7.81 -16.16
N VAL A 139 20.18 -7.00 -16.26
CA VAL A 139 20.28 -5.55 -16.48
C VAL A 139 20.30 -4.87 -15.11
N LYS A 140 21.30 -4.00 -14.89
CA LYS A 140 21.40 -3.23 -13.64
C LYS A 140 20.48 -2.02 -13.69
N LEU A 141 19.88 -1.70 -12.55
CA LEU A 141 19.11 -0.47 -12.39
C LEU A 141 20.07 0.71 -12.16
N ASP A 142 19.81 1.79 -12.87
CA ASP A 142 20.49 3.08 -12.80
C ASP A 142 19.42 4.19 -12.85
N PRO A 143 18.78 4.49 -11.70
CA PRO A 143 17.62 5.39 -11.65
C PRO A 143 18.02 6.82 -12.04
N PRO A 144 17.30 7.47 -12.98
CA PRO A 144 17.63 8.82 -13.42
C PRO A 144 17.29 9.86 -12.34
N PRO A 145 18.07 10.96 -12.23
CA PRO A 145 17.78 12.02 -11.29
C PRO A 145 16.49 12.75 -11.66
N VAL A 146 15.80 13.27 -10.65
CA VAL A 146 14.58 14.08 -10.84
C VAL A 146 14.96 15.53 -11.12
N LYS A 147 14.28 16.15 -12.10
CA LYS A 147 14.38 17.58 -12.37
C LYS A 147 13.82 18.38 -11.19
N LYS A 148 14.35 19.58 -10.97
CA LYS A 148 13.82 20.51 -9.96
C LYS A 148 12.31 20.71 -10.17
N ALA A 149 11.54 20.22 -9.22
CA ALA A 149 10.09 20.31 -9.14
C ALA A 149 9.68 20.87 -7.77
N ASP A 150 8.37 21.00 -7.52
CA ASP A 150 7.89 21.30 -6.17
C ASP A 150 8.42 20.23 -5.19
N SER A 151 9.00 20.71 -4.09
CA SER A 151 9.53 19.87 -3.02
C SER A 151 8.45 19.12 -2.26
N ARG A 152 7.19 19.60 -2.27
CA ARG A 152 6.09 18.97 -1.54
C ARG A 152 5.30 18.00 -2.40
N SER A 153 4.91 16.88 -1.81
CA SER A 153 4.07 15.85 -2.45
C SER A 153 3.12 15.22 -1.44
N SER A 154 1.95 14.80 -1.91
CA SER A 154 0.88 14.16 -1.14
C SER A 154 0.77 12.70 -1.54
N LEU A 155 1.24 11.80 -0.67
CA LEU A 155 1.44 10.38 -0.98
C LEU A 155 0.45 9.47 -0.24
N THR A 156 -0.08 8.48 -0.94
CA THR A 156 -0.78 7.33 -0.37
C THR A 156 0.20 6.41 0.33
N ARG A 157 -0.33 5.51 1.17
CA ARG A 157 0.43 4.45 1.83
C ARG A 157 1.31 3.64 0.89
N GLU A 158 0.79 3.20 -0.26
CA GLU A 158 1.56 2.40 -1.23
C GLU A 158 2.72 3.20 -1.82
N SER A 159 2.51 4.49 -2.02
CA SER A 159 3.51 5.41 -2.56
C SER A 159 4.59 5.74 -1.54
N LEU A 160 4.27 5.73 -0.25
CA LEU A 160 5.28 5.82 0.80
C LEU A 160 6.19 4.58 0.82
N THR A 161 5.62 3.37 0.70
CA THR A 161 6.42 2.14 0.52
C THR A 161 7.30 2.25 -0.73
N ALA A 162 6.73 2.70 -1.85
CA ALA A 162 7.46 2.87 -3.09
C ALA A 162 8.59 3.88 -2.99
N LEU A 163 8.37 5.01 -2.29
CA LEU A 163 9.38 6.02 -2.04
C LEU A 163 10.57 5.44 -1.28
N TYR A 164 10.31 4.69 -0.20
CA TYR A 164 11.36 4.03 0.57
C TYR A 164 12.20 3.10 -0.32
N ASN A 165 11.55 2.25 -1.10
CA ASN A 165 12.24 1.29 -1.97
C ASN A 165 13.03 1.99 -3.09
N ILE A 166 12.49 3.03 -3.71
CA ILE A 166 13.19 3.79 -4.75
C ILE A 166 14.44 4.45 -4.16
N LEU A 167 14.34 5.05 -2.97
CA LEU A 167 15.49 5.66 -2.30
C LEU A 167 16.56 4.62 -1.94
N SER A 168 16.19 3.35 -1.72
CA SER A 168 17.15 2.27 -1.46
C SER A 168 18.05 1.93 -2.63
N LEU A 169 17.69 2.32 -3.86
CA LEU A 169 18.58 2.23 -5.02
C LEU A 169 19.77 3.20 -4.92
N HIS A 170 19.65 4.26 -4.11
CA HIS A 170 20.67 5.31 -3.96
C HIS A 170 21.57 5.11 -2.74
N GLY A 171 21.27 4.12 -1.88
CA GLY A 171 22.08 3.82 -0.71
C GLY A 171 21.29 3.24 0.46
N LYS A 172 21.94 3.19 1.63
CA LYS A 172 21.30 2.71 2.86
C LYS A 172 20.23 3.72 3.30
N VAL A 173 18.98 3.27 3.38
CA VAL A 173 17.86 4.09 3.85
C VAL A 173 17.63 3.85 5.35
N GLU A 174 17.56 4.93 6.11
CA GLU A 174 17.26 4.93 7.54
C GLU A 174 16.07 5.86 7.79
N ILE A 175 15.17 5.45 8.67
CA ILE A 175 14.08 6.31 9.15
C ILE A 175 14.46 6.81 10.52
N GLU A 176 14.56 8.14 10.67
CA GLU A 176 14.74 8.78 11.97
C GLU A 176 13.36 9.21 12.46
N PRO A 177 12.74 8.44 13.37
CA PRO A 177 11.44 8.80 13.89
C PRO A 177 11.61 10.05 14.72
N SER A 178 10.86 11.10 14.41
CA SER A 178 10.96 12.34 15.16
C SER A 178 10.12 12.38 16.45
N VAL A 179 9.68 11.22 16.90
CA VAL A 179 8.88 11.09 18.11
C VAL A 179 9.81 11.13 19.32
N GLU A 180 9.73 12.22 20.09
CA GLU A 180 10.30 12.29 21.44
C GLU A 180 9.67 11.22 22.36
N ASP A 181 8.46 10.76 22.01
CA ASP A 181 7.77 9.67 22.68
C ASP A 181 8.09 8.32 22.03
N VAL A 182 8.95 7.55 22.68
CA VAL A 182 9.28 6.16 22.32
C VAL A 182 8.00 5.32 22.14
N GLU A 183 6.93 5.62 22.86
CA GLU A 183 5.68 4.88 22.77
C GLU A 183 4.97 5.06 21.43
N ASP A 184 5.07 6.24 20.79
CA ASP A 184 4.44 6.50 19.49
C ASP A 184 5.17 5.77 18.35
N ASP A 185 6.50 5.77 18.37
CA ASP A 185 7.31 4.97 17.44
C ASP A 185 6.96 3.48 17.58
N GLU A 186 6.87 3.00 18.81
CA GLU A 186 6.50 1.63 19.14
C GLU A 186 5.08 1.28 18.68
N VAL A 187 4.10 2.19 18.78
CA VAL A 187 2.76 2.02 18.21
C VAL A 187 2.85 1.90 16.68
N CYS A 188 3.60 2.77 16.02
CA CYS A 188 3.75 2.71 14.56
C CYS A 188 4.46 1.43 14.09
N LYS A 189 5.49 0.97 14.80
CA LYS A 189 6.16 -0.31 14.56
C LYS A 189 5.21 -1.49 14.73
N ARG A 190 4.33 -1.46 15.74
CA ARG A 190 3.30 -2.49 15.92
C ARG A 190 2.27 -2.50 14.80
N ARG A 191 1.74 -1.33 14.45
CA ARG A 191 0.72 -1.17 13.39
C ARG A 191 1.22 -1.58 12.01
N SER A 192 2.46 -1.20 11.69
CA SER A 192 3.13 -1.56 10.43
C SER A 192 3.66 -2.99 10.41
N GLY A 193 3.86 -3.58 11.58
CA GLY A 193 4.32 -4.95 11.72
C GLY A 193 5.79 -5.20 11.70
N PHE A 194 6.60 -4.15 11.82
CA PHE A 194 8.00 -4.32 12.23
C PHE A 194 8.11 -4.98 13.60
N VAL A 195 7.13 -4.73 14.49
CA VAL A 195 6.97 -5.45 15.76
C VAL A 195 5.62 -6.15 15.76
N ARG A 196 5.61 -7.44 16.10
CA ARG A 196 4.40 -8.26 16.17
C ARG A 196 4.27 -8.91 17.53
N PHE A 197 3.04 -9.09 18.00
CA PHE A 197 2.82 -9.93 19.18
C PHE A 197 2.97 -11.39 18.80
N SER A 198 3.59 -12.18 19.68
CA SER A 198 3.73 -13.62 19.43
C SER A 198 2.38 -14.33 19.44
N SER A 199 1.40 -13.79 20.17
CA SER A 199 0.03 -14.31 20.21
C SER A 199 -0.85 -13.89 19.02
N GLU A 200 -0.35 -13.14 18.03
CA GLU A 200 -1.11 -12.87 16.79
C GLU A 200 -1.49 -14.16 16.05
N ASP A 201 -0.62 -15.17 16.05
CA ASP A 201 -0.90 -16.45 15.40
C ASP A 201 -2.07 -17.18 16.08
N LEU A 202 -2.25 -16.97 17.39
CA LEU A 202 -3.39 -17.49 18.15
C LEU A 202 -4.68 -16.75 17.80
N VAL A 203 -4.62 -15.44 17.55
CA VAL A 203 -5.78 -14.66 17.08
C VAL A 203 -6.30 -15.25 15.76
N SER A 204 -5.42 -15.51 14.79
CA SER A 204 -5.80 -16.12 13.52
C SER A 204 -6.37 -17.52 13.68
N LYS A 205 -5.75 -18.37 14.51
CA LYS A 205 -6.32 -19.69 14.80
C LYS A 205 -7.72 -19.60 15.42
N LYS A 206 -7.93 -18.66 16.34
CA LYS A 206 -9.23 -18.46 17.01
C LYS A 206 -10.29 -17.89 16.07
N ALA A 207 -9.90 -17.13 15.05
CA ALA A 207 -10.82 -16.61 14.04
C ALA A 207 -11.42 -17.72 13.15
N GLU A 208 -10.69 -18.82 12.95
CA GLU A 208 -11.20 -20.02 12.26
C GLU A 208 -12.29 -20.74 13.09
N GLU A 209 -12.19 -20.68 14.42
CA GLU A 209 -13.04 -21.40 15.37
C GLU A 209 -14.26 -20.59 15.86
N GLY A 210 -14.29 -19.27 15.64
CA GLY A 210 -15.27 -18.41 16.31
C GLY A 210 -15.36 -16.98 15.78
N LEU A 211 -15.97 -16.13 16.59
CA LEU A 211 -16.13 -14.70 16.38
C LEU A 211 -15.15 -13.95 17.29
N ILE A 212 -14.49 -12.95 16.74
CA ILE A 212 -13.51 -12.12 17.44
C ILE A 212 -14.16 -10.82 17.89
N VAL A 213 -13.95 -10.44 19.14
CA VAL A 213 -14.20 -9.09 19.65
C VAL A 213 -12.89 -8.55 20.17
N ALA A 214 -12.53 -7.32 19.81
CA ALA A 214 -11.26 -6.71 20.20
C ALA A 214 -11.50 -5.45 21.03
N ASP A 215 -10.63 -5.19 22.00
CA ASP A 215 -10.66 -3.93 22.77
C ASP A 215 -10.14 -2.72 21.96
N THR A 216 -10.27 -1.53 22.54
CA THR A 216 -9.80 -0.27 21.96
C THR A 216 -8.29 -0.27 21.67
N ASN A 217 -7.47 -0.79 22.58
CA ASN A 217 -6.01 -0.82 22.43
C ASN A 217 -5.53 -1.74 21.31
N VAL A 218 -6.28 -2.79 20.99
CA VAL A 218 -5.99 -3.71 19.89
C VAL A 218 -6.17 -2.99 18.55
N TYR A 219 -7.23 -2.19 18.37
CA TYR A 219 -7.39 -1.34 17.17
C TYR A 219 -6.27 -0.32 17.05
N ILE A 220 -5.84 0.28 18.16
CA ILE A 220 -4.74 1.24 18.19
C ILE A 220 -3.41 0.56 17.80
N ASN A 221 -3.10 -0.61 18.38
CA ASN A 221 -1.79 -1.24 18.21
C ASN A 221 -1.65 -2.08 16.94
N LEU A 222 -2.71 -2.78 16.52
CA LEU A 222 -2.66 -3.65 15.32
C LEU A 222 -3.15 -2.93 14.05
N GLY A 223 -3.98 -1.90 14.20
CA GLY A 223 -4.58 -1.20 13.06
C GLY A 223 -5.35 -2.15 12.14
N ASN A 224 -5.25 -1.94 10.83
CA ASN A 224 -5.98 -2.72 9.81
C ASN A 224 -5.59 -4.20 9.78
N ARG A 225 -4.37 -4.53 10.24
CA ARG A 225 -3.92 -5.93 10.32
C ARG A 225 -4.80 -6.77 11.22
N LEU A 226 -5.49 -6.17 12.20
CA LEU A 226 -6.50 -6.87 13.00
C LEU A 226 -7.57 -7.51 12.09
N GLY A 227 -8.00 -6.81 11.05
CA GLY A 227 -8.98 -7.31 10.09
C GLY A 227 -8.45 -8.44 9.19
N GLU A 228 -7.13 -8.58 9.05
CA GLU A 228 -6.50 -9.71 8.36
C GLU A 228 -6.37 -10.90 9.30
N LEU A 229 -5.94 -10.66 10.54
CA LEU A 229 -5.80 -11.68 11.58
C LEU A 229 -7.14 -12.32 11.93
N ALA A 230 -8.23 -11.54 11.91
CA ALA A 230 -9.57 -11.99 12.29
C ALA A 230 -10.40 -12.49 11.08
N ARG A 231 -9.79 -13.12 10.09
CA ARG A 231 -10.48 -13.72 8.93
C ARG A 231 -10.56 -15.24 9.02
N ARG A 232 -11.64 -15.78 8.47
CA ARG A 232 -11.80 -17.19 8.09
C ARG A 232 -11.94 -17.27 6.58
N GLY A 233 -10.88 -17.66 5.89
CA GLY A 233 -10.80 -17.50 4.43
C GLY A 233 -11.05 -16.04 4.00
N ARG A 234 -12.16 -15.76 3.30
CA ARG A 234 -12.54 -14.40 2.87
C ARG A 234 -13.52 -13.69 3.82
N GLU A 235 -14.06 -14.40 4.81
CA GLU A 235 -15.04 -13.88 5.75
C GLU A 235 -14.37 -13.13 6.89
N LEU A 236 -14.83 -11.92 7.21
CA LEU A 236 -14.38 -11.19 8.39
C LEU A 236 -15.14 -11.71 9.61
N ARG A 237 -14.39 -12.18 10.62
CA ARG A 237 -14.92 -12.76 11.86
C ARG A 237 -14.83 -11.79 13.05
N LEU A 238 -14.27 -10.60 12.82
CA LEU A 238 -14.24 -9.51 13.79
C LEU A 238 -15.62 -8.84 13.87
N ILE A 239 -16.22 -8.89 15.05
CA ILE A 239 -17.51 -8.25 15.34
C ILE A 239 -17.29 -6.80 15.76
N PRO A 240 -18.03 -5.84 15.19
CA PRO A 240 -17.93 -4.45 15.60
C PRO A 240 -18.59 -4.24 16.96
N SER A 241 -17.78 -3.93 17.98
CA SER A 241 -18.27 -3.53 19.31
C SER A 241 -18.73 -2.08 19.31
N SER A 242 -19.95 -1.84 19.81
CA SER A 242 -20.49 -0.48 19.98
C SER A 242 -19.73 0.29 21.06
N ARG A 243 -19.26 -0.41 22.12
CA ARG A 243 -18.53 0.21 23.22
C ARG A 243 -17.14 0.68 22.84
N VAL A 244 -16.44 -0.08 22.00
CA VAL A 244 -15.14 0.33 21.46
C VAL A 244 -15.30 1.54 20.53
N HIS A 245 -16.33 1.52 19.67
CA HIS A 245 -16.63 2.67 18.81
C HIS A 245 -16.94 3.93 19.62
N ASP A 246 -17.84 3.83 20.60
CA ASP A 246 -18.23 4.95 21.48
C ASP A 246 -17.03 5.47 22.31
N GLU A 247 -16.10 4.60 22.74
CA GLU A 247 -14.86 5.02 23.43
C GLU A 247 -13.91 5.78 22.50
N LEU A 248 -13.63 5.22 21.32
CA LEU A 248 -12.77 5.83 20.31
C LEU A 248 -13.30 7.21 19.89
N LEU A 249 -14.59 7.30 19.56
CA LEU A 249 -15.23 8.54 19.15
C LEU A 249 -15.35 9.53 20.32
N GLY A 250 -15.81 9.06 21.49
CA GLY A 250 -16.00 9.89 22.67
C GLY A 250 -14.70 10.52 23.16
N LYS A 251 -13.56 9.83 23.04
CA LYS A 251 -12.23 10.39 23.35
C LYS A 251 -11.85 11.51 22.38
N ILE A 252 -12.16 11.36 21.11
CA ILE A 252 -11.85 12.36 20.09
C ILE A 252 -12.71 13.63 20.28
N GLU A 253 -14.00 13.47 20.56
CA GLU A 253 -14.93 14.59 20.70
C GLU A 253 -14.72 15.37 22.02
N ASN A 254 -14.37 14.68 23.12
CA ASN A 254 -14.37 15.28 24.45
C ASN A 254 -12.97 15.65 24.99
N SER A 255 -11.87 15.19 24.37
CA SER A 255 -10.52 15.26 24.96
C SER A 255 -9.49 15.96 24.07
N SER A 256 -9.75 17.21 23.68
CA SER A 256 -8.84 18.01 22.83
C SER A 256 -7.43 18.27 23.40
N LYS A 257 -7.21 17.97 24.70
CA LYS A 257 -5.91 18.11 25.39
C LYS A 257 -5.25 16.78 25.81
N ASP A 258 -5.84 15.61 25.53
CA ASP A 258 -5.21 14.32 25.87
C ASP A 258 -4.02 14.07 24.93
N PRO A 259 -2.78 13.90 25.44
CA PRO A 259 -1.62 13.62 24.61
C PRO A 259 -1.76 12.32 23.80
N ARG A 260 -2.65 11.39 24.20
CA ARG A 260 -2.92 10.14 23.49
C ARG A 260 -3.98 10.28 22.40
N LEU A 261 -4.58 11.45 22.24
CA LEU A 261 -5.64 11.70 21.25
C LEU A 261 -5.30 11.19 19.83
N PRO A 262 -4.07 11.39 19.29
CA PRO A 262 -3.70 10.84 17.97
C PRO A 262 -3.79 9.32 17.88
N ARG A 263 -3.52 8.59 18.96
CA ARG A 263 -3.64 7.14 19.01
C ARG A 263 -5.11 6.72 18.90
N PHE A 264 -6.02 7.43 19.57
CA PHE A 264 -7.46 7.20 19.43
C PHE A 264 -7.95 7.50 18.01
N ILE A 265 -7.42 8.54 17.35
CA ILE A 265 -7.71 8.81 15.93
C ILE A 265 -7.28 7.62 15.06
N LEU A 266 -6.05 7.12 15.22
CA LEU A 266 -5.58 5.92 14.50
C LEU A 266 -6.44 4.69 14.76
N GLY A 267 -6.89 4.50 16.00
CA GLY A 267 -7.80 3.41 16.37
C GLY A 267 -9.16 3.52 15.67
N LEU A 268 -9.75 4.73 15.65
CA LEU A 268 -11.04 4.97 15.01
C LEU A 268 -10.97 4.81 13.48
N GLU A 269 -9.89 5.30 12.86
CA GLU A 269 -9.67 5.11 11.43
C GLU A 269 -9.61 3.61 11.07
N SER A 270 -8.84 2.82 11.81
CA SER A 270 -8.78 1.38 11.59
C SER A 270 -10.12 0.71 11.85
N TYR A 271 -10.86 1.16 12.86
CA TYR A 271 -12.21 0.67 13.12
C TYR A 271 -13.12 0.87 11.90
N TYR A 272 -13.18 2.07 11.31
CA TYR A 272 -14.02 2.35 10.14
C TYR A 272 -13.52 1.67 8.86
N GLN A 273 -12.21 1.50 8.70
CA GLN A 273 -11.66 0.78 7.54
C GLN A 273 -11.96 -0.72 7.59
N ILE A 274 -11.95 -1.32 8.78
CA ILE A 274 -12.31 -2.73 8.97
C ILE A 274 -13.84 -2.91 8.90
N HIS A 275 -14.60 -2.03 9.55
CA HIS A 275 -16.05 -2.12 9.71
C HIS A 275 -16.78 -1.07 8.87
N ARG A 276 -17.22 -1.45 7.68
CA ARG A 276 -17.90 -0.56 6.73
C ARG A 276 -19.22 0.04 7.24
N VAL A 277 -19.88 -0.60 8.21
CA VAL A 277 -21.11 -0.12 8.84
C VAL A 277 -20.93 -0.22 10.36
N PRO A 278 -20.41 0.82 11.03
CA PRO A 278 -20.27 0.80 12.48
C PRO A 278 -21.66 0.76 13.14
N PRO A 279 -21.80 0.13 14.33
CA PRO A 279 -23.03 0.19 15.11
C PRO A 279 -23.40 1.65 15.40
N ARG A 280 -24.71 1.96 15.40
CA ARG A 280 -25.19 3.31 15.72
C ARG A 280 -24.76 3.66 17.14
N SER A 281 -24.08 4.79 17.29
CA SER A 281 -23.61 5.28 18.60
C SER A 281 -24.76 5.37 19.59
N THR A 282 -24.55 4.80 20.78
CA THR A 282 -25.46 4.95 21.91
C THR A 282 -24.83 5.96 22.86
N GLN A 283 -24.81 7.24 22.48
CA GLN A 283 -24.22 8.29 23.31
C GLN A 283 -24.61 8.11 24.78
N GLY A 284 -23.62 7.91 25.65
CA GLY A 284 -23.84 8.00 27.10
C GLY A 284 -22.95 7.19 28.04
N ASN A 285 -22.29 6.08 27.65
CA ASN A 285 -21.43 5.30 28.57
C ASN A 285 -20.41 4.40 27.83
N TYR A 286 -19.11 4.57 28.10
CA TYR A 286 -17.99 3.78 27.56
C TYR A 286 -17.05 3.24 28.67
N GLY A 287 -16.14 2.31 28.34
CA GLY A 287 -15.13 1.74 29.25
C GLY A 287 -15.26 0.23 29.51
N ASP A 288 -14.21 -0.35 30.09
CA ASP A 288 -13.99 -1.80 30.30
C ASP A 288 -15.21 -2.57 30.83
N LYS A 289 -15.88 -2.03 31.86
CA LYS A 289 -17.04 -2.68 32.47
C LYS A 289 -18.17 -2.90 31.45
N ARG A 290 -18.41 -1.92 30.57
CA ARG A 290 -19.47 -2.00 29.56
C ARG A 290 -19.08 -2.90 28.39
N LEU A 291 -17.80 -2.94 28.05
CA LEU A 291 -17.29 -3.91 27.07
C LEU A 291 -17.49 -5.35 27.58
N LEU A 292 -17.22 -5.62 28.86
CA LEU A 292 -17.50 -6.92 29.48
C LEU A 292 -19.00 -7.27 29.49
N GLU A 293 -19.88 -6.29 29.70
CA GLU A 293 -21.34 -6.50 29.59
C GLU A 293 -21.77 -6.82 28.15
N GLU A 294 -21.22 -6.13 27.15
CA GLU A 294 -21.46 -6.41 25.73
C GLU A 294 -20.97 -7.81 25.34
N LEU A 295 -19.78 -8.21 25.81
CA LEU A 295 -19.25 -9.57 25.62
C LEU A 295 -20.14 -10.63 26.24
N ARG A 296 -20.61 -10.40 27.47
CA ARG A 296 -21.54 -11.30 28.15
C ARG A 296 -22.84 -11.43 27.38
N PHE A 297 -23.37 -10.34 26.85
CA PHE A 297 -24.57 -10.36 26.00
C PHE A 297 -24.31 -11.18 24.73
N MET A 298 -23.22 -10.92 24.00
CA MET A 298 -22.90 -11.66 22.78
C MET A 298 -22.82 -13.18 23.02
N LYS A 299 -22.15 -13.63 24.08
CA LYS A 299 -22.10 -15.06 24.42
C LYS A 299 -23.47 -15.68 24.73
N MET A 300 -24.42 -14.90 25.25
CA MET A 300 -25.76 -15.42 25.56
C MET A 300 -26.64 -15.62 24.31
N TYR A 301 -26.36 -14.88 23.24
CA TYR A 301 -27.24 -14.82 22.06
C TYR A 301 -26.60 -15.31 20.77
N VAL A 302 -25.31 -15.64 20.79
CA VAL A 302 -24.59 -16.14 19.62
C VAL A 302 -24.16 -17.58 19.86
N ASP A 303 -24.57 -18.46 18.95
CA ASP A 303 -24.25 -19.89 19.00
C ASP A 303 -22.78 -20.17 18.69
N GLU A 304 -22.13 -19.27 17.94
CA GLU A 304 -20.71 -19.35 17.64
C GLU A 304 -19.86 -18.94 18.86
N LYS A 305 -18.69 -19.56 18.98
CA LYS A 305 -17.74 -19.27 20.05
C LYS A 305 -17.26 -17.82 19.97
N VAL A 306 -17.42 -17.06 21.06
CA VAL A 306 -16.90 -15.68 21.16
C VAL A 306 -15.51 -15.68 21.79
N VAL A 307 -14.57 -15.02 21.12
CA VAL A 307 -13.19 -14.84 21.55
C VAL A 307 -12.90 -13.36 21.72
N PHE A 308 -12.45 -12.97 22.91
CA PHE A 308 -12.05 -11.62 23.22
C PHE A 308 -10.53 -11.44 23.09
N VAL A 309 -10.11 -10.39 22.40
CA VAL A 309 -8.69 -10.04 22.18
C VAL A 309 -8.40 -8.73 22.88
N THR A 310 -7.34 -8.70 23.70
CA THR A 310 -6.97 -7.50 24.48
C THR A 310 -5.47 -7.41 24.69
N GLY A 311 -4.95 -6.18 24.78
CA GLY A 311 -3.59 -5.93 25.27
C GLY A 311 -3.49 -5.81 26.79
N ASP A 312 -4.61 -5.77 27.50
CA ASP A 312 -4.70 -5.60 28.94
C ASP A 312 -4.93 -6.95 29.63
N ARG A 313 -3.95 -7.37 30.44
CA ARG A 313 -3.98 -8.64 31.16
C ARG A 313 -5.07 -8.68 32.24
N GLU A 314 -5.33 -7.57 32.92
CA GLU A 314 -6.38 -7.49 33.94
C GLU A 314 -7.76 -7.58 33.29
N LEU A 315 -7.98 -6.85 32.20
CA LEU A 315 -9.21 -6.91 31.42
C LEU A 315 -9.42 -8.31 30.85
N GLY A 316 -8.37 -8.93 30.30
CA GLY A 316 -8.44 -10.29 29.76
C GLY A 316 -8.79 -11.34 30.81
N ASN A 317 -8.22 -11.24 32.02
CA ASN A 317 -8.56 -12.13 33.13
C ASN A 317 -10.04 -11.98 33.54
N LYS A 318 -10.57 -10.75 33.58
CA LYS A 318 -12.00 -10.50 33.86
C LYS A 318 -12.89 -11.04 32.73
N ALA A 319 -12.48 -10.85 31.48
CA ALA A 319 -13.22 -11.31 30.30
C ALA A 319 -13.26 -12.84 30.18
N SER A 320 -12.28 -13.55 30.72
CA SER A 320 -12.20 -15.03 30.68
C SER A 320 -13.38 -15.72 31.38
N ALA A 321 -14.06 -15.04 32.30
CA ALA A 321 -15.32 -15.52 32.89
C ALA A 321 -16.50 -15.51 31.89
N HIS A 322 -16.37 -14.76 30.80
CA HIS A 322 -17.43 -14.45 29.84
C HIS A 322 -17.10 -14.85 28.40
N ALA A 323 -15.84 -15.07 28.02
CA ALA A 323 -15.44 -15.46 26.67
C ALA A 323 -14.07 -16.16 26.70
N ASP A 324 -13.75 -16.91 25.64
CA ASP A 324 -12.36 -17.30 25.40
C ASP A 324 -11.53 -16.02 25.24
N THR A 325 -10.35 -15.94 25.86
CA THR A 325 -9.55 -14.71 25.80
C THR A 325 -8.18 -14.97 25.20
N VAL A 326 -7.74 -14.06 24.33
CA VAL A 326 -6.37 -13.97 23.81
C VAL A 326 -5.76 -12.66 24.27
N ILE A 327 -4.68 -12.75 25.04
CA ILE A 327 -3.91 -11.60 25.48
C ILE A 327 -2.79 -11.36 24.48
N LEU A 328 -2.67 -10.13 23.98
CA LEU A 328 -1.58 -9.73 23.09
C LEU A 328 -0.28 -9.62 23.90
N GLU A 329 0.61 -10.59 23.71
CA GLU A 329 1.86 -10.71 24.47
C GLU A 329 3.00 -11.26 23.62
N GLY A 330 4.22 -11.12 24.16
CA GLY A 330 5.46 -11.38 23.42
C GLY A 330 5.71 -10.34 22.34
N ARG A 331 6.97 -10.17 21.96
CA ARG A 331 7.37 -9.29 20.85
C ARG A 331 8.33 -10.03 19.95
N ARG A 332 8.09 -9.98 18.65
CA ARG A 332 8.99 -10.47 17.60
C ARG A 332 9.13 -9.42 16.50
N GLU A 333 10.32 -9.36 15.91
CA GLU A 333 10.57 -8.53 14.73
C GLU A 333 10.14 -9.25 13.44
N ASP A 334 9.65 -8.50 12.45
CA ASP A 334 9.21 -9.02 11.15
C ASP A 334 9.44 -7.97 10.05
N LYS A 335 9.16 -8.30 8.78
CA LYS A 335 9.48 -7.46 7.61
C LYS A 335 8.69 -6.16 7.51
N GLY A 336 7.57 -6.03 8.24
CA GLY A 336 6.73 -4.82 8.33
C GLY A 336 6.25 -4.24 6.99
N ASP A 337 5.48 -3.15 7.07
CA ASP A 337 5.03 -2.34 5.93
C ASP A 337 5.46 -0.88 6.12
N TRP A 338 6.46 -0.45 5.34
CA TRP A 338 7.03 0.90 5.44
C TRP A 338 6.00 2.00 5.21
N GLY A 339 5.06 1.82 4.27
CA GLY A 339 4.01 2.79 4.01
C GLY A 339 3.13 3.05 5.23
N THR A 340 2.69 1.99 5.91
CA THR A 340 1.91 2.05 7.14
C THR A 340 2.71 2.72 8.26
N TYR A 341 4.00 2.40 8.37
CA TYR A 341 4.88 3.01 9.36
C TYR A 341 5.02 4.52 9.15
N LEU A 342 5.36 4.94 7.93
CA LEU A 342 5.56 6.34 7.56
C LEU A 342 4.25 7.14 7.66
N GLU A 343 3.11 6.57 7.25
CA GLU A 343 1.79 7.19 7.41
C GLU A 343 1.44 7.38 8.89
N CYS A 344 1.67 6.36 9.72
CA CYS A 344 1.44 6.44 11.16
C CYS A 344 2.30 7.54 11.82
N LEU A 345 3.58 7.60 11.47
CA LEU A 345 4.49 8.66 11.94
C LEU A 345 4.01 10.05 11.50
N GLY A 346 3.44 10.19 10.31
CA GLY A 346 2.83 11.44 9.84
C GLY A 346 1.61 11.88 10.67
N LYS A 347 0.83 10.93 11.18
CA LYS A 347 -0.39 11.16 11.99
C LYS A 347 -0.11 11.45 13.47
N LEU A 348 0.91 10.82 14.05
CA LEU A 348 1.22 10.95 15.49
C LEU A 348 2.00 12.23 15.85
N GLN A 349 2.27 13.14 14.91
CA GLN A 349 3.08 14.34 15.16
C GLN A 349 2.37 15.34 16.08
N PHE A 350 2.54 15.21 17.41
CA PHE A 350 1.94 16.12 18.37
C PHE A 350 2.90 17.17 18.92
N LYS A 351 4.18 16.81 19.17
CA LYS A 351 5.24 17.72 19.62
C LYS A 351 6.61 17.12 19.25
N GLY A 352 7.35 17.75 18.36
CA GLY A 352 8.66 17.27 17.92
C GLY A 352 9.11 17.85 16.59
N ARG A 353 10.29 17.44 16.12
CA ARG A 353 10.68 17.64 14.72
C ARG A 353 9.79 16.78 13.81
N ASN A 354 10.01 16.84 12.51
CA ASN A 354 9.32 15.98 11.57
C ASN A 354 10.13 14.70 11.36
N PRO A 355 9.51 13.50 11.23
CA PRO A 355 10.23 12.27 10.88
C PRO A 355 11.01 12.45 9.57
N GLU A 356 12.19 11.85 9.51
CA GLU A 356 13.12 12.04 8.42
C GLU A 356 13.44 10.70 7.74
N ILE A 357 13.51 10.72 6.41
CA ILE A 357 14.07 9.63 5.61
C ILE A 357 15.49 10.05 5.22
N ARG A 358 16.47 9.27 5.70
CA ARG A 358 17.89 9.50 5.45
C ARG A 358 18.43 8.49 4.45
N VAL A 359 19.26 8.93 3.52
CA VAL A 359 19.98 8.08 2.57
C VAL A 359 21.46 8.29 2.79
N ASN A 360 22.20 7.22 3.11
CA ASN A 360 23.62 7.28 3.47
C ASN A 360 23.92 8.32 4.57
N GLY A 361 23.00 8.49 5.53
CA GLY A 361 23.12 9.44 6.63
C GLY A 361 22.71 10.88 6.31
N GLU A 362 22.37 11.22 5.07
CA GLU A 362 21.85 12.55 4.70
C GLU A 362 20.33 12.57 4.70
N THR A 363 19.70 13.60 5.28
CA THR A 363 18.25 13.76 5.23
C THR A 363 17.78 14.14 3.83
N VAL A 364 17.00 13.26 3.21
CA VAL A 364 16.49 13.42 1.83
C VAL A 364 15.03 13.85 1.83
N VAL A 365 14.21 13.30 2.72
CA VAL A 365 12.77 13.59 2.80
C VAL A 365 12.38 13.83 4.25
N VAL A 366 11.46 14.78 4.44
CA VAL A 366 10.84 15.08 5.72
C VAL A 366 9.35 14.78 5.61
N ILE A 367 8.79 14.04 6.57
CA ILE A 367 7.36 13.73 6.64
C ILE A 367 6.67 14.88 7.38
N GLU A 368 5.89 15.69 6.67
CA GLU A 368 5.20 16.83 7.28
C GLU A 368 3.93 16.39 7.99
N LYS A 369 3.57 17.15 9.03
CA LYS A 369 2.30 16.98 9.73
C LYS A 369 1.16 17.23 8.74
N SER A 370 0.39 16.20 8.44
CA SER A 370 -0.85 16.41 7.70
C SER A 370 -1.86 17.14 8.58
N PRO A 371 -2.63 18.11 8.02
CA PRO A 371 -3.77 18.68 8.73
C PRO A 371 -4.75 17.55 9.10
N ASN A 372 -5.41 17.70 10.25
CA ASN A 372 -6.22 16.68 10.92
C ASN A 372 -6.96 15.77 9.92
N PRO A 373 -6.77 14.43 10.00
CA PRO A 373 -7.42 13.52 9.07
C PRO A 373 -8.93 13.67 9.19
N SER A 374 -9.59 14.03 8.09
CA SER A 374 -11.01 13.75 7.95
C SER A 374 -11.18 12.24 8.00
N LEU A 375 -11.98 11.75 8.96
CA LEU A 375 -12.23 10.33 9.25
C LEU A 375 -12.78 9.50 8.07
N ASN A 376 -13.02 10.12 6.91
CA ASN A 376 -13.74 9.55 5.76
C ASN A 376 -13.06 9.77 4.39
N THR A 377 -11.77 10.11 4.34
CA THR A 377 -11.05 10.35 3.05
C THR A 377 -9.84 9.47 2.90
N ASP A 378 -9.45 9.17 1.66
CA ASP A 378 -8.15 8.58 1.30
C ASP A 378 -7.03 9.47 1.84
N TYR A 379 -6.59 9.18 3.08
CA TYR A 379 -5.58 9.96 3.75
C TYR A 379 -4.30 9.92 2.94
N ARG A 380 -3.72 11.11 2.75
CA ARG A 380 -2.42 11.26 2.10
C ARG A 380 -1.46 11.93 3.06
N THR A 381 -0.27 11.37 3.11
CA THR A 381 0.84 11.88 3.90
C THR A 381 1.57 12.93 3.08
N VAL A 382 1.71 14.13 3.63
CA VAL A 382 2.49 15.19 3.00
C VAL A 382 3.97 14.95 3.29
N VAL A 383 4.79 14.92 2.26
CA VAL A 383 6.25 14.83 2.38
C VAL A 383 6.91 16.02 1.71
N LYS A 384 8.05 16.43 2.23
CA LYS A 384 8.92 17.46 1.66
C LYS A 384 10.28 16.88 1.33
N THR A 385 10.62 16.84 0.05
CA THR A 385 11.94 16.44 -0.43
C THR A 385 12.94 17.60 -0.26
N LEU A 386 14.05 17.34 0.42
CA LEU A 386 15.14 18.29 0.63
C LEU A 386 16.22 18.22 -0.46
N ARG A 387 16.43 17.04 -1.05
CA ARG A 387 17.36 16.83 -2.17
C ARG A 387 16.60 16.74 -3.51
N PRO A 388 16.62 17.79 -4.34
CA PRO A 388 15.79 17.87 -5.55
C PRO A 388 16.03 16.75 -6.57
N ASP A 389 17.28 16.27 -6.66
CA ASP A 389 17.68 15.18 -7.56
C ASP A 389 17.10 13.82 -7.16
N LEU A 390 16.65 13.69 -5.91
CA LEU A 390 16.00 12.50 -5.35
C LEU A 390 14.49 12.72 -5.10
N ASN A 391 13.85 13.68 -5.80
CA ASN A 391 12.44 14.01 -5.62
C ASN A 391 11.48 12.99 -6.26
N TYR A 392 11.70 11.71 -6.00
CA TYR A 392 10.85 10.62 -6.44
C TYR A 392 9.45 10.65 -5.81
N ALA A 393 9.28 11.37 -4.70
CA ALA A 393 7.96 11.64 -4.14
C ALA A 393 7.05 12.33 -5.17
N LYS A 394 7.58 13.28 -5.94
CA LYS A 394 6.80 13.97 -6.99
C LYS A 394 6.50 13.07 -8.18
N VAL A 395 7.44 12.20 -8.54
CA VAL A 395 7.25 11.17 -9.59
C VAL A 395 6.11 10.24 -9.18
N LEU A 396 6.11 9.76 -7.94
CA LEU A 396 5.05 8.90 -7.41
C LEU A 396 3.71 9.63 -7.31
N GLU A 397 3.68 10.92 -6.95
CA GLU A 397 2.45 11.74 -6.96
C GLU A 397 1.78 11.76 -8.33
N ALA A 398 2.55 11.92 -9.40
CA ALA A 398 2.04 11.88 -10.77
C ALA A 398 1.46 10.49 -11.14
N LEU A 399 2.11 9.41 -10.69
CA LEU A 399 1.66 8.04 -10.98
C LEU A 399 0.41 7.61 -10.18
N GLN A 400 0.23 8.12 -8.96
CA GLN A 400 -0.87 7.75 -8.06
C GLN A 400 -2.27 8.00 -8.62
N GLY A 401 -2.43 9.04 -9.44
CA GLY A 401 -3.72 9.41 -10.04
C GLY A 401 -4.28 8.36 -11.00
N GLN A 402 -3.46 7.38 -11.41
CA GLN A 402 -3.82 6.39 -12.43
C GLN A 402 -4.28 5.04 -11.85
N HIS A 403 -4.15 4.82 -10.54
CA HIS A 403 -4.51 3.54 -9.89
C HIS A 403 -6.01 3.35 -9.61
N PHE A 404 -6.83 4.41 -9.69
CA PHE A 404 -8.23 4.36 -9.25
C PHE A 404 -9.30 4.50 -10.35
N ARG A 405 -8.91 4.58 -11.63
CA ARG A 405 -9.87 4.67 -12.76
C ARG A 405 -10.21 3.31 -13.41
N GLY A 406 -10.18 2.24 -12.63
CA GLY A 406 -10.66 0.91 -13.01
C GLY A 406 -11.86 0.50 -12.16
N GLY A 407 -12.94 1.29 -12.19
CA GLY A 407 -14.21 0.88 -11.58
C GLY A 407 -14.85 -0.26 -12.37
N PRO A 408 -15.64 -1.15 -11.73
CA PRO A 408 -16.42 -2.15 -12.45
C PRO A 408 -17.40 -1.47 -13.42
N PRO A 409 -17.83 -2.15 -14.50
CA PRO A 409 -18.80 -1.60 -15.43
C PRO A 409 -20.06 -1.20 -14.64
N THR A 410 -20.47 0.05 -14.79
CA THR A 410 -21.77 0.52 -14.33
C THR A 410 -22.83 -0.37 -14.97
N VAL A 411 -23.45 -1.24 -14.17
CA VAL A 411 -24.64 -1.98 -14.59
C VAL A 411 -25.69 -0.93 -14.92
N GLY A 412 -26.02 -0.85 -16.22
CA GLY A 412 -27.03 0.05 -16.72
C GLY A 412 -28.32 -0.09 -15.93
N SER A 413 -28.84 1.05 -15.48
CA SER A 413 -30.18 1.16 -14.93
C SER A 413 -31.19 0.70 -15.98
N SER A 414 -31.64 -0.56 -15.88
CA SER A 414 -32.88 -0.98 -16.51
C SER A 414 -34.02 -0.32 -15.73
N THR A 415 -34.53 0.77 -16.29
CA THR A 415 -35.84 1.33 -15.93
C THR A 415 -36.90 0.23 -16.01
N GLN A 416 -37.56 -0.06 -14.89
CA GLN A 416 -38.85 -0.74 -14.88
C GLN A 416 -39.94 0.28 -14.52
N LYS A 417 -40.96 0.26 -15.40
CA LYS A 417 -42.24 0.97 -15.44
C LYS A 417 -42.24 2.40 -15.94
#